data_AF-A0A949XB10-F1
#
_entry.id   AF-A0A949XB10-F1
#
_cell.length_a   1.000
_cell.length_b   1.000
_cell.length_c   1.000
_cell.angle_alpha   90.00
_cell.angle_beta   90.00
_cell.angle_gamma   90.00
#
_symmetry.space_group_name_H-M   'P 1'
#
loop_
_entity.id
_entity.type
_entity.pdbx_description
1 polymer ?
#
loop_
_entity_poly.entity_id
_entity_poly.type
_entity_poly.pdbx_seq_one_letter_code
_entity_poly.pdbx_strand_id
1 'polypeptide(L)' 'MKHRHLVHQEFTAAALEDILDRGRMPDWEPLIAAIEADPHGEIAETTLKLCERSLYAAPVFRRVIAAARKTHLG' A
#
# COMPACT_ATOMS: atom_id res chain seq x y z
N MET A 1 -22.30 -0.79 2.02
CA MET A 1 -21.27 -1.31 2.94
C MET A 1 -20.51 -0.11 3.50
N LYS A 2 -20.47 0.07 4.83
CA LYS A 2 -19.87 1.25 5.47
C LYS A 2 -18.34 1.09 5.49
N HIS A 3 -17.64 1.66 4.50
CA HIS A 3 -16.18 1.84 4.63
C HIS A 3 -15.95 3.02 5.57
N ARG A 4 -15.50 2.74 6.79
CA ARG A 4 -15.22 3.76 7.81
C ARG A 4 -13.87 4.43 7.47
N HIS A 5 -13.99 5.46 6.65
CA HIS A 5 -12.94 6.29 6.05
C HIS A 5 -12.28 7.25 7.07
N LEU A 6 -11.61 6.75 8.11
CA LEU A 6 -11.07 7.63 9.17
C LEU A 6 -9.60 7.40 9.55
N VAL A 7 -8.77 6.88 8.65
CA VAL A 7 -7.31 6.77 8.91
C VAL A 7 -6.45 7.35 7.77
N HIS A 8 -7.05 7.78 6.65
CA HIS A 8 -6.31 8.02 5.39
C HIS A 8 -5.89 9.46 5.09
N GLN A 9 -5.91 10.38 6.05
CA GLN A 9 -5.48 11.76 5.75
C GLN A 9 -4.02 11.86 5.27
N GLU A 10 -3.18 10.84 5.50
CA GLU A 10 -1.78 10.83 5.07
C GLU A 10 -1.48 10.06 3.76
N PHE A 11 -2.31 9.09 3.36
CA PHE A 11 -2.07 8.24 2.18
C PHE A 11 -2.98 8.60 1.00
N THR A 12 -2.86 9.83 0.51
CA THR A 12 -3.49 10.20 -0.77
C THR A 12 -2.82 9.46 -1.94
N ALA A 13 -3.51 9.33 -3.07
CA ALA A 13 -2.92 8.72 -4.27
C ALA A 13 -1.60 9.40 -4.71
N ALA A 14 -1.52 10.73 -4.59
CA ALA A 14 -0.30 11.49 -4.89
C ALA A 14 0.82 11.21 -3.88
N ALA A 15 0.50 11.05 -2.59
CA ALA A 15 1.48 10.66 -1.57
C ALA A 15 2.01 9.24 -1.82
N LEU A 16 1.14 8.32 -2.24
CA LEU A 16 1.55 6.96 -2.62
C LEU A 16 2.46 6.97 -3.85
N GLU A 17 2.14 7.78 -4.86
CA GLU A 17 3.00 7.97 -6.03
C GLU A 17 4.39 8.53 -5.62
N ASP A 18 4.45 9.53 -4.74
CA ASP A 18 5.71 10.11 -4.24
C ASP A 18 6.55 9.10 -3.42
N ILE A 19 5.92 8.30 -2.56
CA ILE A 19 6.58 7.24 -1.79
C ILE A 19 7.17 6.16 -2.71
N LEU A 20 6.41 5.77 -3.74
CA LEU A 20 6.84 4.76 -4.71
C LEU A 20 7.93 5.28 -5.65
N ASP A 21 7.89 6.56 -6.03
CA ASP A 21 8.89 7.22 -6.88
C ASP A 21 10.23 7.44 -6.14
N ARG A 22 10.17 7.88 -4.87
CA ARG A 22 11.38 8.14 -4.06
C ARG A 22 12.12 6.88 -3.63
N GLY A 23 11.40 5.78 -3.46
CA GLY A 23 11.98 4.47 -3.16
C GLY A 23 12.81 4.37 -1.87
N ARG A 24 12.54 5.21 -0.86
CA ARG A 24 13.32 5.25 0.39
C ARG A 24 12.68 4.39 1.48
N MET A 25 13.50 3.58 2.14
CA MET A 25 13.05 2.68 3.22
C MET A 25 12.27 3.36 4.36
N PRO A 26 12.63 4.56 4.87
CA PRO A 26 11.87 5.21 5.93
C PRO A 26 10.45 5.62 5.50
N ASP A 27 10.27 5.93 4.22
CA ASP A 27 8.98 6.30 3.65
C ASP A 27 8.09 5.04 3.41
N TRP A 28 8.69 3.84 3.43
CA TRP A 28 7.99 2.56 3.21
C TRP A 28 7.43 1.93 4.48
N GLU A 29 8.08 2.11 5.63
CA GLU A 29 7.63 1.54 6.91
C GLU A 29 6.15 1.86 7.23
N PRO A 30 5.69 3.12 7.21
CA PRO A 30 4.29 3.42 7.51
C PRO A 30 3.32 2.87 6.45
N LEU A 31 3.74 2.80 5.19
CA LEU A 31 2.94 2.23 4.11
C LEU A 31 2.80 0.70 4.26
N ILE A 32 3.87 0.01 4.62
CA ILE A 32 3.86 -1.44 4.89
C ILE A 32 2.92 -1.74 6.06
N ALA A 33 3.05 -1.01 7.18
CA ALA A 33 2.19 -1.20 8.35
C ALA A 33 0.70 -0.99 8.03
N ALA A 34 0.38 0.03 7.21
CA ALA A 34 -1.00 0.28 6.77
C ALA A 34 -1.56 -0.86 5.89
N ILE A 35 -0.74 -1.41 5.01
CA ILE A 35 -1.10 -2.56 4.16
C ILE A 35 -1.29 -3.83 5.01
N GLU A 36 -0.44 -4.06 6.01
CA GLU A 36 -0.57 -5.22 6.90
C GLU A 36 -1.82 -5.15 7.78
N ALA A 37 -2.22 -3.95 8.20
CA ALA A 37 -3.43 -3.72 9.00
C ALA A 37 -4.73 -3.90 8.21
N ASP A 38 -4.75 -3.55 6.92
CA ASP A 38 -5.90 -3.78 6.03
C ASP A 38 -5.46 -4.21 4.61
N PRO A 39 -5.14 -5.51 4.41
CA PRO A 39 -4.56 -6.02 3.15
C PRO A 39 -5.53 -6.02 1.95
N HIS A 40 -6.81 -5.77 2.21
CA HIS A 40 -7.88 -5.64 1.22
C HIS A 40 -8.48 -4.23 1.20
N GLY A 41 -7.87 -3.31 1.96
CA GLY A 41 -8.27 -1.92 2.09
C GLY A 41 -7.86 -1.06 0.90
N GLU A 42 -8.36 0.16 0.89
CA GLU A 42 -8.15 1.10 -0.20
C GLU A 42 -6.67 1.45 -0.44
N ILE A 43 -5.87 1.56 0.63
CA ILE A 43 -4.42 1.78 0.52
C ILE A 43 -3.74 0.61 -0.21
N ALA A 44 -4.06 -0.63 0.16
CA ALA A 44 -3.47 -1.82 -0.44
C ALA A 44 -3.87 -1.94 -1.92
N GLU A 45 -5.14 -1.73 -2.25
CA GLU A 45 -5.63 -1.76 -3.63
C GLU A 45 -5.06 -0.63 -4.50
N THR A 46 -4.94 0.58 -3.94
CA THR A 46 -4.37 1.72 -4.66
C THR A 46 -2.88 1.53 -4.90
N THR A 47 -2.14 1.06 -3.89
CA THR A 47 -0.71 0.73 -4.02
C THR A 47 -0.47 -0.36 -5.06
N LEU A 48 -1.33 -1.39 -5.11
CA LEU A 48 -1.26 -2.45 -6.11
C LEU A 48 -1.44 -1.90 -7.54
N LYS A 49 -2.48 -1.09 -7.76
CA LYS A 49 -2.75 -0.43 -9.06
C LYS A 49 -1.60 0.48 -9.50
N LEU A 50 -0.98 1.21 -8.57
CA LEU A 50 0.19 2.04 -8.87
C LEU A 50 1.40 1.19 -9.24
N CYS A 51 1.65 0.09 -8.52
CA CYS A 51 2.72 -0.85 -8.83
C CYS A 51 2.52 -1.59 -10.16
N GLU A 52 1.31 -1.67 -10.70
CA GLU A 52 1.03 -2.22 -12.04
C GLU A 52 1.44 -1.27 -13.18
N ARG A 53 1.57 0.03 -12.90
CA ARG A 53 2.07 0.99 -13.87
C ARG A 53 3.58 0.78 -14.06
N SER A 54 4.01 0.68 -15.32
CA SER A 54 5.41 0.42 -15.71
C SER A 54 6.45 1.43 -15.19
N LEU A 55 6.02 2.51 -14.54
CA LEU A 55 6.86 3.61 -14.06
C LEU A 55 7.33 3.41 -12.61
N TYR A 56 6.62 2.63 -11.79
CA TYR A 56 6.85 2.55 -10.34
C TYR A 56 7.26 1.15 -9.90
N ALA A 57 8.28 0.58 -10.57
CA ALA A 57 8.75 -0.79 -10.37
C ALA A 57 9.28 -1.04 -8.95
N ALA A 58 8.39 -1.22 -7.98
CA ALA A 58 8.69 -1.67 -6.63
C ALA A 58 8.10 -3.09 -6.44
N PRO A 59 8.74 -4.14 -6.98
CA PRO A 59 8.31 -5.54 -6.79
C PRO A 59 8.30 -6.00 -5.33
N VAL A 60 8.73 -5.13 -4.39
CA VAL A 60 8.60 -5.30 -2.95
C VAL A 60 7.14 -5.18 -2.47
N PHE A 61 6.37 -4.17 -2.91
CA PHE A 61 5.02 -3.94 -2.38
C PHE A 61 4.02 -5.00 -2.83
N ARG A 62 4.18 -5.54 -4.06
CA ARG A 62 3.40 -6.72 -4.49
C ARG A 62 3.60 -7.92 -3.57
N ARG A 63 4.84 -8.13 -3.07
CA ARG A 63 5.16 -9.22 -2.13
C ARG A 63 4.60 -8.95 -0.74
N VAL A 64 4.70 -7.71 -0.26
CA VAL A 64 4.12 -7.28 1.03
C VAL A 64 2.62 -7.54 1.04
N ILE A 65 1.89 -7.07 0.01
CA ILE A 65 0.43 -7.27 -0.10
C ILE A 65 0.08 -8.76 -0.16
N ALA A 66 0.80 -9.56 -0.96
CA ALA A 66 0.56 -10.99 -1.06
C ALA A 66 0.81 -11.73 0.26
N ALA A 67 1.85 -11.36 1.01
CA ALA A 67 2.16 -11.93 2.32
C ALA A 67 1.10 -11.55 3.36
N ALA A 68 0.73 -10.27 3.43
CA ALA A 68 -0.27 -9.75 4.36
C ALA A 68 -1.64 -10.42 4.17
N ARG A 69 -2.09 -10.58 2.92
CA ARG A 69 -3.33 -11.30 2.58
C ARG A 69 -3.31 -12.76 2.99
N LYS A 70 -2.16 -13.45 2.84
CA LYS A 70 -2.02 -14.85 3.24
C LYS A 70 -2.14 -15.00 4.77
N THR A 71 -1.55 -14.07 5.53
CA THR A 71 -1.63 -14.07 7.00
C THR A 71 -3.02 -13.73 7.51
N HIS A 72 -3.74 -12.81 6.85
CA HIS A 72 -5.08 -12.39 7.26
C HIS A 72 -6.18 -13.44 6.98
N LEU A 73 -5.89 -14.48 6.20
CA LEU A 73 -6.78 -15.62 5.94
C LEU A 73 -6.51 -16.82 6.87
N GLY A 74 -5.48 -16.75 7.71
CA GLY A 74 -5.07 -17.79 8.64
C GLY A 74 -5.63 -17.64 10.05
#